data_AF-A0A544Z6I0-F1
#
_entry.id   AF-A0A544Z6I0-F1
#
_cell.length_a   1.000
_cell.length_b   1.000
_cell.length_c   1.000
_cell.angle_alpha   90.00
_cell.angle_beta   90.00
_cell.angle_gamma   90.00
#
_symmetry.space_group_name_H-M   'P 1'
#
loop_
_entity.id
_entity.type
_entity.pdbx_description
1 polymer ?
#
loop_
_entity_poly.entity_id
_entity_poly.type
_entity_poly.pdbx_seq_one_letter_code
_entity_poly.pdbx_strand_id
1 'polypeptide(L)' 'MRKIRALAVAGALVSGLVVVANAVPAHADTLRNVYYSSSDCYRYGDYGVQNHLWSWYHCDYQYNLWFLYSVP' A
#
# COMPACT_ATOMS: atom_id res chain seq x y z
N MET A 1 26.85 -36.99 17.43
CA MET A 1 26.56 -36.02 16.34
C MET A 1 25.10 -35.56 16.23
N ARG A 2 24.15 -35.99 17.09
CA ARG A 2 22.70 -35.68 16.94
C ARG A 2 22.30 -34.26 17.42
N LYS A 3 23.08 -33.65 18.33
CA LYS A 3 22.77 -32.36 18.97
C LYS A 3 23.12 -31.13 18.12
N ILE A 4 24.08 -31.25 17.21
CA ILE A 4 24.56 -30.15 16.36
C ILE A 4 23.55 -29.83 15.26
N ARG A 5 22.81 -30.84 14.76
CA ARG A 5 21.74 -30.65 13.76
C ARG A 5 20.55 -29.86 14.30
N ALA A 6 20.25 -29.98 15.59
CA ALA A 6 19.13 -29.26 16.20
C ALA A 6 19.37 -27.76 16.31
N LEU A 7 20.62 -27.34 16.57
CA LEU A 7 21.00 -25.92 16.67
C LEU A 7 20.97 -25.21 15.30
N ALA A 8 21.31 -25.91 14.21
CA ALA A 8 21.28 -25.34 12.87
C ALA A 8 19.84 -25.03 12.38
N VAL A 9 18.86 -25.86 12.78
CA VAL A 9 17.44 -25.67 12.40
C VAL A 9 16.83 -24.47 13.14
N ALA A 10 17.21 -24.24 14.40
CA ALA A 10 16.72 -23.10 15.18
C ALA A 10 17.25 -21.76 14.65
N GLY A 11 18.52 -21.70 14.22
CA GLY A 11 19.11 -20.49 13.66
C GLY A 11 18.45 -20.03 12.35
N ALA A 12 18.05 -20.97 11.48
CA ALA A 12 17.41 -20.63 10.21
C ALA A 12 16.00 -20.05 10.37
N LEU A 13 15.24 -20.49 11.37
CA LEU A 13 13.88 -20.01 11.63
C LEU A 13 13.86 -18.56 12.14
N VAL A 14 14.82 -18.19 12.98
CA VAL A 14 14.94 -16.82 13.50
C VAL A 14 15.33 -15.84 12.39
N SER A 15 16.22 -16.24 11.48
CA SER A 15 16.61 -15.42 10.32
C SER A 15 15.46 -15.22 9.33
N GLY A 16 14.59 -16.23 9.14
CA GLY A 16 13.45 -16.16 8.24
C GLY A 16 12.35 -15.20 8.71
N LEU A 17 12.14 -15.07 10.03
CA LEU A 17 11.10 -14.21 10.60
C LEU A 17 11.39 -12.71 10.40
N VAL A 18 12.68 -12.31 10.44
CA VAL A 18 13.09 -10.91 10.30
C VAL A 18 12.87 -10.39 8.87
N VAL A 19 12.91 -11.27 7.87
CA VAL A 19 12.69 -10.88 6.46
C VAL A 19 11.23 -10.48 6.20
N VAL A 20 10.27 -11.05 6.92
CA VAL A 20 8.85 -10.76 6.72
C VAL A 20 8.41 -9.44 7.38
N ALA A 21 9.15 -8.98 8.40
CA ALA A 21 8.78 -7.79 9.19
C ALA A 21 8.99 -6.45 8.47
N ASN A 22 9.75 -6.44 7.36
CA ASN A 22 10.03 -5.22 6.58
C ASN A 22 9.25 -5.16 5.26
N ALA A 23 8.29 -6.07 5.06
CA ALA A 23 7.32 -5.93 3.98
C ALA A 23 6.39 -4.76 4.33
N VAL A 24 6.84 -3.54 4.06
CA VAL A 24 5.94 -2.40 3.88
C VAL A 24 4.91 -2.90 2.87
N PRO A 25 3.60 -2.89 3.18
CA PRO A 25 2.61 -3.28 2.20
C PRO A 25 2.89 -2.47 0.94
N ALA A 26 3.07 -3.14 -0.19
CA ALA A 26 2.98 -2.45 -1.47
C ALA A 26 1.51 -2.02 -1.54
N HIS A 27 1.21 -0.86 -0.96
CA HIS A 27 -0.13 -0.34 -0.85
C HIS A 27 -0.59 -0.06 -2.27
N ALA A 28 -1.32 -1.02 -2.84
CA ALA A 28 -1.79 -0.92 -4.19
C ALA A 28 -2.81 0.20 -4.28
N ASP A 29 -2.68 1.01 -5.33
CA ASP A 29 -3.61 2.08 -5.62
C ASP A 29 -5.04 1.53 -5.70
N THR A 30 -5.90 2.04 -4.81
CA THR A 30 -7.30 1.65 -4.72
C THR A 30 -8.15 2.72 -5.38
N LEU A 31 -8.97 2.33 -6.36
CA LEU A 31 -9.94 3.23 -6.99
C LEU A 31 -10.99 3.65 -5.95
N ARG A 32 -11.13 4.96 -5.73
CA ARG A 32 -12.10 5.53 -4.78
C ARG A 32 -13.35 6.05 -5.47
N ASN A 33 -13.17 6.78 -6.56
CA ASN A 33 -14.30 7.37 -7.28
C ASN A 33 -13.90 7.82 -8.70
N VAL A 34 -14.89 8.21 -9.50
CA VAL A 34 -14.71 8.71 -10.87
C VAL A 34 -15.48 10.02 -11.05
N TYR A 35 -14.83 11.01 -11.67
CA TYR A 35 -15.33 12.38 -11.80
C TYR A 35 -15.33 12.85 -13.26
N TYR A 36 -16.22 13.79 -13.59
CA TYR A 36 -16.18 14.46 -14.89
C TYR A 36 -15.14 15.58 -14.96
N SER A 37 -14.89 16.26 -13.83
CA SER A 37 -13.93 17.37 -13.75
C SER A 37 -12.70 16.97 -12.94
N SER A 38 -11.53 17.44 -13.38
CA SER A 38 -10.28 17.30 -12.61
C SER A 38 -10.39 17.97 -11.25
N SER A 39 -11.07 19.12 -11.18
CA SER A 39 -11.23 19.89 -9.94
C SER A 39 -11.92 19.10 -8.85
N ASP A 40 -12.93 18.30 -9.19
CA ASP A 40 -13.64 17.47 -8.21
C ASP A 40 -12.80 16.28 -7.76
N CYS A 41 -12.03 15.69 -8.67
CA CYS A 41 -11.11 14.61 -8.35
C CYS A 41 -10.06 15.07 -7.33
N TYR A 42 -9.35 16.17 -7.63
CA TYR A 42 -8.32 16.70 -6.71
C TYR A 42 -8.93 17.22 -5.41
N ARG A 43 -10.08 17.91 -5.46
CA ARG A 43 -10.76 18.39 -4.24
C ARG A 43 -11.13 17.26 -3.28
N TYR A 44 -11.69 16.16 -3.79
CA TYR A 44 -12.01 15.02 -2.92
C TYR A 44 -10.75 14.25 -2.51
N GLY A 45 -9.77 14.14 -3.40
CA GLY A 45 -8.43 13.62 -3.11
C GLY A 45 -7.78 14.32 -1.91
N ASP A 46 -7.71 15.65 -1.96
CA ASP A 46 -7.18 16.48 -0.87
C ASP A 46 -7.98 16.32 0.41
N TYR A 47 -9.31 16.28 0.31
CA TYR A 47 -10.18 16.05 1.46
C TYR A 47 -9.83 14.74 2.16
N GLY A 48 -9.60 13.64 1.44
CA GLY A 48 -9.28 12.38 2.09
C GLY A 48 -7.88 12.34 2.69
N VAL A 49 -6.89 13.03 2.12
CA VAL A 49 -5.58 13.21 2.78
C VAL A 49 -5.74 14.01 4.07
N GLN A 50 -6.48 15.11 4.04
CA GLN A 50 -6.71 15.98 5.20
C GLN A 50 -7.48 15.27 6.33
N ASN A 51 -8.34 14.30 5.99
CA ASN A 51 -9.15 13.54 6.95
C ASN A 51 -8.58 12.14 7.24
N HIS A 52 -7.34 11.86 6.84
CA HIS A 52 -6.66 10.57 7.06
C HIS A 52 -7.44 9.35 6.53
N LEU A 53 -8.18 9.52 5.43
CA LEU A 53 -8.85 8.42 4.72
C LEU A 53 -7.88 7.65 3.82
N TRP A 54 -6.81 8.32 3.39
CA TRP A 54 -5.68 7.76 2.63
C TRP A 54 -4.42 8.58 2.88
N SER A 55 -3.26 7.95 2.73
CA SER A 55 -1.94 8.56 2.86
C SER A 55 -1.54 9.36 1.61
N TRP A 56 -1.94 8.90 0.44
CA TRP A 56 -1.66 9.56 -0.84
C TRP A 56 -2.77 9.30 -1.87
N TYR A 57 -2.86 10.16 -2.89
CA TYR A 57 -3.81 10.00 -3.99
C TYR A 57 -3.26 10.55 -5.31
N HIS A 58 -3.83 10.08 -6.41
CA HIS A 58 -3.65 10.67 -7.73
C HIS A 58 -4.94 10.61 -8.55
N CYS A 59 -5.01 11.48 -9.57
CA CYS A 59 -6.14 11.61 -10.47
C CYS A 59 -5.67 11.32 -11.90
N ASP A 60 -6.19 10.24 -12.48
CA ASP A 60 -5.82 9.81 -13.82
C ASP A 60 -6.95 10.11 -14.81
N TYR A 61 -6.61 10.77 -15.92
CA TYR A 61 -7.58 11.02 -16.99
C TYR A 61 -7.63 9.84 -17.95
N GLN A 62 -8.75 9.11 -17.93
CA GLN A 62 -8.98 7.94 -18.77
C GLN A 62 -10.43 7.94 -19.26
N TYR A 63 -10.69 7.48 -20.49
CA TYR A 63 -12.05 7.36 -21.03
C TYR A 63 -12.91 8.65 -20.92
N ASN A 64 -12.27 9.83 -21.04
CA ASN A 64 -12.87 11.15 -20.85
C ASN A 64 -13.38 11.45 -19.43
N LEU A 65 -12.91 10.72 -18.42
CA LEU A 65 -13.24 10.86 -17.01
C LEU A 65 -11.96 10.92 -16.17
N TRP A 66 -12.08 11.43 -14.95
CA TRP A 66 -11.00 11.53 -13.96
C TRP A 66 -11.19 10.47 -12.87
N PHE A 67 -10.29 9.50 -12.83
CA PHE A 67 -10.31 8.40 -11.87
C PHE A 67 -9.45 8.76 -10.67
N LEU A 68 -10.05 8.76 -9.48
CA LEU A 68 -9.35 8.99 -8.23
C LEU A 68 -8.85 7.67 -7.67
N TYR A 69 -7.54 7.51 -7.65
CA TYR A 69 -6.85 6.41 -7.00
C TYR A 69 -6.18 6.89 -5.72
N SER A 70 -6.06 6.01 -4.72
CA SER A 70 -5.43 6.36 -3.46
C SER A 70 -4.79 5.17 -2.77
N VAL A 71 -3.83 5.50 -1.92
CA VAL A 71 -3.06 4.59 -1.09
C VAL A 71 -3.58 4.74 0.35
N PRO A 72 -4.08 3.67 1.00
CA PRO A 72 -4.56 3.73 2.39
C PRO A 72 -3.55 4.38 3.35
#